data_AF-A0A936ACX2-F1
#
_entry.id   AF-A0A936ACX2-F1
#
_cell.length_a   1.000
_cell.length_b   1.000
_cell.length_c   1.000
_cell.angle_alpha   90.00
_cell.angle_beta   90.00
_cell.angle_gamma   90.00
#
_symmetry.space_group_name_H-M   'P 1'
#
loop_
_entity.id
_entity.type
_entity.pdbx_description
1 polymer ?
#
loop_
_entity_poly.entity_id
_entity_poly.type
_entity_poly.pdbx_seq_one_letter_code
_entity_poly.pdbx_strand_id
1 'polypeptide(L)'
;MSDRYVVAGNPVAHSRSPQIHAHFARRTGQDMEYRRLLVANGGFADAAREFFAGGGKGMNITLPFKVDAFEFAGSLTPRAQQAGAVNTLALLDDATLLGDNTDGAGLVRDLRHNLGWDIGGRRLLLLGAGGAARGVLGPLLAERPHSVVIANRSPDKARELALAFAGHGAVRGCAFADLDGEFDLLVNCTSASLAGEKLPLTGALIGRSSRCYDMVYAQRTTPFVEWALAAGAIATADGLGMLVEQAAESFLLWRGLRPETGAVIEELRAPVAIRQALGAADLGCAVGLFREYQQWLGVDLCFQDFERELASLPGLYAPPAGALLLAERGGRALGCVAMRPVADGVCEMKRLYIAPDGRDAGIGRALAMAVIELARRAGYHLMRLDTLERLHEAMTLYASLGFKVRDPYYPNPLAGVVYWEKDLRNGKHDS
;
A
#
# COMPACT_ATOMS: atom_id res chain seq x y z
N MET A 1 16.04 -19.60 -13.22
CA MET A 1 14.75 -19.37 -12.53
C MET A 1 14.94 -18.15 -11.67
N SER A 2 14.00 -17.20 -11.69
CA SER A 2 14.09 -15.98 -10.88
C SER A 2 14.13 -16.29 -9.39
N ASP A 3 14.88 -15.51 -8.62
CA ASP A 3 14.93 -15.67 -7.17
C ASP A 3 13.58 -15.27 -6.54
N ARG A 4 13.11 -16.07 -5.57
CA ARG A 4 11.76 -15.92 -5.01
C ARG A 4 11.78 -15.23 -3.64
N TYR A 5 10.93 -14.23 -3.49
CA TYR A 5 10.75 -13.44 -2.27
C TYR A 5 9.27 -13.26 -1.96
N VAL A 6 8.94 -13.08 -0.68
CA VAL A 6 7.56 -12.82 -0.26
C VAL A 6 7.47 -11.80 0.87
N VAL A 7 6.29 -11.17 1.00
CA VAL A 7 5.84 -10.56 2.26
C VAL A 7 4.83 -11.50 2.93
N ALA A 8 5.14 -11.99 4.13
CA ALA A 8 4.29 -12.84 4.94
C ALA A 8 3.49 -12.02 5.96
N GLY A 9 2.18 -12.23 6.06
CA GLY A 9 1.31 -11.46 6.97
C GLY A 9 -0.14 -11.92 7.01
N ASN A 10 -0.90 -11.35 7.95
CA ASN A 10 -2.34 -11.53 8.05
C ASN A 10 -3.03 -10.31 8.70
N PRO A 11 -3.79 -9.49 7.93
CA PRO A 11 -3.98 -9.57 6.48
C PRO A 11 -2.73 -9.10 5.71
N VAL A 12 -2.60 -9.53 4.45
CA VAL A 12 -1.47 -9.13 3.58
C VAL A 12 -1.90 -8.63 2.19
N ALA A 13 -3.18 -8.76 1.83
CA ALA A 13 -3.70 -8.43 0.50
C ALA A 13 -3.33 -7.01 0.05
N HIS A 14 -3.39 -6.05 0.98
CA HIS A 14 -3.16 -4.64 0.73
C HIS A 14 -1.70 -4.19 0.88
N SER A 15 -0.77 -5.13 1.05
CA SER A 15 0.64 -4.78 1.17
C SER A 15 1.16 -4.17 -0.13
N ARG A 16 1.82 -3.00 -0.02
CA ARG A 16 2.53 -2.33 -1.12
C ARG A 16 3.94 -2.88 -1.36
N SER A 17 4.44 -3.79 -0.51
CA SER A 17 5.80 -4.34 -0.63
C SER A 17 6.09 -4.97 -2.00
N PRO A 18 5.18 -5.75 -2.63
CA PRO A 18 5.41 -6.28 -3.97
C PRO A 18 5.65 -5.20 -5.03
N GLN A 19 4.91 -4.08 -4.97
CA GLN A 19 5.08 -2.96 -5.90
C GLN A 19 6.46 -2.31 -5.74
N ILE A 20 6.85 -2.09 -4.48
CA ILE A 20 8.12 -1.47 -4.12
C ILE A 20 9.28 -2.34 -4.61
N HIS A 21 9.29 -3.64 -4.29
CA HIS A 21 10.35 -4.55 -4.71
C HIS A 21 10.36 -4.79 -6.23
N ALA A 22 9.20 -4.82 -6.89
CA ALA A 22 9.14 -4.88 -8.36
C ALA A 22 9.70 -3.61 -9.02
N HIS A 23 9.51 -2.43 -8.41
CA HIS A 23 10.16 -1.21 -8.87
C HIS A 23 11.68 -1.32 -8.69
N PHE A 24 12.16 -1.70 -7.51
CA PHE A 24 13.59 -1.87 -7.24
C PHE A 24 14.24 -2.85 -8.21
N ALA A 25 13.63 -4.02 -8.42
CA ALA A 25 14.12 -5.03 -9.34
C ALA A 25 14.28 -4.50 -10.78
N ARG A 26 13.26 -3.83 -11.30
CA ARG A 26 13.31 -3.21 -12.65
C ARG A 26 14.41 -2.16 -12.77
N ARG A 27 14.54 -1.28 -11.77
CA ARG A 27 15.53 -0.18 -11.80
C ARG A 27 16.97 -0.67 -11.66
N THR A 28 17.17 -1.80 -11.00
CA THR A 28 18.51 -2.36 -10.72
C THR A 28 18.84 -3.58 -11.59
N GLY A 29 17.98 -3.91 -12.56
CA GLY A 29 18.19 -5.05 -13.47
C GLY A 29 18.24 -6.41 -12.77
N GLN A 30 17.56 -6.56 -11.64
CA GLN A 30 17.57 -7.82 -10.86
C GLN A 30 16.45 -8.76 -11.31
N ASP A 31 16.79 -10.03 -11.54
CA ASP A 31 15.83 -11.09 -11.84
C ASP A 31 15.26 -11.69 -10.54
N MET A 32 14.15 -11.12 -10.07
CA MET A 32 13.47 -11.58 -8.85
C MET A 32 11.95 -11.52 -8.98
N GLU A 33 11.31 -12.44 -8.27
CA GLU A 33 9.87 -12.48 -8.08
C GLU A 33 9.55 -12.14 -6.62
N TYR A 34 8.61 -11.21 -6.42
CA TYR A 34 8.15 -10.84 -5.08
C TYR A 34 6.63 -10.96 -4.97
N ARG A 35 6.14 -11.81 -4.06
CA ARG A 35 4.70 -12.08 -3.88
C ARG A 35 4.22 -11.82 -2.45
N ARG A 36 2.90 -11.89 -2.26
CA ARG A 36 2.27 -11.89 -0.93
C ARG A 36 2.08 -13.34 -0.48
N LEU A 37 2.32 -13.61 0.79
CA LEU A 37 2.07 -14.91 1.42
C LEU A 37 1.10 -14.67 2.60
N LEU A 38 -0.15 -15.09 2.42
CA LEU A 38 -1.14 -15.06 3.50
C LEU A 38 -0.87 -16.24 4.43
N VAL A 39 -0.68 -15.96 5.72
CA VAL A 39 -0.33 -16.97 6.72
C VAL A 39 -1.42 -16.99 7.79
N ALA A 40 -1.93 -18.16 8.16
CA ALA A 40 -2.89 -18.30 9.25
C ALA A 40 -2.21 -17.99 10.61
N ASN A 41 -2.96 -17.47 11.58
CA ASN A 41 -2.43 -17.26 12.93
C ASN A 41 -1.93 -18.59 13.51
N GLY A 42 -0.72 -18.59 14.07
CA GLY A 42 -0.04 -19.80 14.56
C GLY A 42 0.65 -20.65 13.47
N GLY A 43 0.51 -20.31 12.18
CA GLY A 43 1.07 -21.08 11.06
C GLY A 43 2.38 -20.54 10.48
N PHE A 44 3.01 -19.55 11.12
CA PHE A 44 4.17 -18.85 10.55
C PHE A 44 5.37 -19.77 10.29
N ALA A 45 5.79 -20.55 11.28
CA ALA A 45 6.99 -21.37 11.16
C ALA A 45 6.85 -22.43 10.06
N ASP A 46 5.67 -23.03 9.90
CA ASP A 46 5.40 -24.02 8.84
C ASP A 46 5.43 -23.37 7.46
N ALA A 47 4.76 -22.23 7.29
CA ALA A 47 4.75 -21.48 6.04
C ALA A 47 6.16 -20.99 5.65
N ALA A 48 6.96 -20.54 6.62
CA ALA A 48 8.34 -20.14 6.39
C ALA A 48 9.21 -21.33 5.97
N ARG A 49 9.11 -22.48 6.67
CA ARG A 49 9.84 -23.71 6.29
C ARG A 49 9.49 -24.17 4.89
N GLU A 50 8.21 -24.21 4.54
CA GLU A 50 7.75 -24.58 3.19
C GLU A 50 8.30 -23.63 2.13
N PHE A 51 8.24 -22.32 2.37
CA PHE A 51 8.72 -21.31 1.44
C PHE A 51 10.22 -21.44 1.15
N PHE A 52 11.05 -21.56 2.19
CA PHE A 52 12.50 -21.71 2.02
C PHE A 52 12.89 -23.07 1.45
N ALA A 53 12.21 -24.17 1.83
CA ALA A 53 12.40 -25.49 1.22
C ALA A 53 12.04 -25.49 -0.28
N GLY A 54 11.08 -24.65 -0.69
CA GLY A 54 10.71 -24.41 -2.08
C GLY A 54 11.66 -23.48 -2.86
N GLY A 55 12.84 -23.16 -2.32
CA GLY A 55 13.85 -22.32 -2.97
C GLY A 55 13.68 -20.81 -2.75
N GLY A 56 12.87 -20.39 -1.77
CA GLY A 56 12.78 -18.99 -1.36
C GLY A 56 14.13 -18.43 -0.91
N LYS A 57 14.41 -17.17 -1.24
CA LYS A 57 15.68 -16.49 -0.91
C LYS A 57 15.55 -15.45 0.20
N GLY A 58 14.36 -14.91 0.40
CA GLY A 58 14.10 -13.95 1.46
C GLY A 58 12.61 -13.71 1.69
N MET A 59 12.29 -13.23 2.88
CA MET A 59 10.92 -12.99 3.30
C MET A 59 10.87 -11.70 4.12
N ASN A 60 10.04 -10.73 3.73
CA ASN A 60 9.61 -9.70 4.66
C ASN A 60 8.45 -10.22 5.51
N ILE A 61 8.34 -9.70 6.72
CA ILE A 61 7.35 -10.08 7.70
C ILE A 61 6.60 -8.84 8.17
N THR A 62 5.27 -8.87 8.04
CA THR A 62 4.37 -7.85 8.57
C THR A 62 3.54 -8.42 9.73
N LEU A 63 2.62 -7.62 10.26
CA LEU A 63 1.72 -8.03 11.34
C LEU A 63 1.00 -9.35 10.99
N PRO A 64 0.79 -10.24 11.98
CA PRO A 64 1.25 -10.18 13.37
C PRO A 64 2.61 -10.87 13.63
N PHE A 65 3.31 -11.37 12.60
CA PHE A 65 4.30 -12.46 12.77
C PHE A 65 5.75 -12.04 13.07
N LYS A 66 6.02 -10.76 13.40
CA LYS A 66 7.40 -10.29 13.59
C LYS A 66 8.13 -10.94 14.77
N VAL A 67 7.38 -11.36 15.80
CA VAL A 67 7.93 -12.10 16.94
C VAL A 67 8.14 -13.57 16.58
N ASP A 68 7.19 -14.20 15.88
CA ASP A 68 7.36 -15.57 15.37
C ASP A 68 8.59 -15.67 14.45
N ALA A 69 8.83 -14.66 13.61
CA ALA A 69 10.00 -14.57 12.75
C ALA A 69 11.31 -14.41 13.53
N PHE A 70 11.26 -13.72 14.66
CA PHE A 70 12.41 -13.57 15.55
C PHE A 70 12.80 -14.90 16.20
N GLU A 71 11.80 -15.66 16.66
CA GLU A 71 12.01 -17.00 17.25
C GLU A 71 12.41 -18.05 16.20
N PHE A 72 11.95 -17.89 14.96
CA PHE A 72 12.23 -18.80 13.85
C PHE A 72 13.64 -18.63 13.24
N ALA A 73 14.22 -17.43 13.31
CA ALA A 73 15.50 -17.15 12.66
C ALA A 73 16.64 -18.01 13.23
N GLY A 74 17.52 -18.51 12.35
CA GLY A 74 18.70 -19.29 12.75
C GLY A 74 19.82 -18.43 13.33
N SER A 75 19.90 -17.17 12.91
CA SER A 75 20.76 -16.14 13.49
C SER A 75 20.06 -14.78 13.45
N LEU A 76 20.50 -13.84 14.28
CA LEU A 76 19.88 -12.51 14.40
C LEU A 76 20.93 -11.42 14.27
N THR A 77 20.62 -10.34 13.56
CA THR A 77 21.42 -9.12 13.58
C THR A 77 21.33 -8.42 14.95
N PRO A 78 22.31 -7.59 15.34
CA PRO A 78 22.23 -6.84 16.60
C PRO A 78 20.96 -5.98 16.72
N ARG A 79 20.50 -5.38 15.61
CA ARG A 79 19.26 -4.58 15.60
C ARG A 79 18.00 -5.43 15.75
N ALA A 80 17.97 -6.65 15.20
CA ALA A 80 16.86 -7.58 15.43
C ALA A 80 16.82 -8.09 16.88
N GLN A 81 17.99 -8.42 17.45
CA GLN A 81 18.12 -8.80 18.87
C GLN A 81 17.58 -7.71 19.79
N GLN A 82 18.02 -6.48 19.58
CA GLN A 82 17.58 -5.34 20.37
C GLN A 82 16.08 -5.05 20.21
N ALA A 83 15.55 -5.20 18.99
CA ALA A 83 14.12 -5.04 18.70
C ALA A 83 13.25 -6.17 19.25
N GLY A 84 13.80 -7.37 19.49
CA GLY A 84 13.04 -8.58 19.82
C GLY A 84 12.00 -8.93 18.76
N ALA A 85 12.27 -8.57 17.50
CA ALA A 85 11.35 -8.70 16.38
C ALA A 85 12.13 -8.70 15.06
N VAL A 86 11.68 -9.51 14.09
CA VAL A 86 12.27 -9.62 12.75
C VAL A 86 11.21 -9.21 11.72
N ASN A 87 11.55 -8.27 10.84
CA ASN A 87 10.71 -7.91 9.68
C ASN A 87 11.31 -8.39 8.35
N THR A 88 12.52 -8.97 8.37
CA THR A 88 13.26 -9.43 7.19
C THR A 88 14.03 -10.70 7.51
N LEU A 89 13.74 -11.78 6.80
CA LEU A 89 14.54 -13.01 6.78
C LEU A 89 15.34 -13.08 5.47
N ALA A 90 16.60 -13.47 5.55
CA ALA A 90 17.48 -13.70 4.41
C ALA A 90 18.12 -15.09 4.51
N LEU A 91 18.10 -15.85 3.41
CA LEU A 91 18.84 -17.10 3.30
C LEU A 91 20.28 -16.79 2.88
N LEU A 92 21.24 -17.06 3.77
CA LEU A 92 22.67 -16.89 3.52
C LEU A 92 23.25 -18.07 2.72
N ASP A 93 24.47 -17.89 2.19
CA ASP A 93 25.15 -18.90 1.37
C ASP A 93 25.47 -20.20 2.14
N ASP A 94 25.62 -20.12 3.46
CA ASP A 94 25.81 -21.26 4.37
C ASP A 94 24.49 -21.94 4.77
N ALA A 95 23.38 -21.57 4.11
CA ALA A 95 22.01 -21.97 4.40
C ALA A 95 21.44 -21.49 5.75
N THR A 96 22.13 -20.60 6.46
CA THR A 96 21.60 -19.96 7.67
C THR A 96 20.48 -18.98 7.29
N LEU A 97 19.35 -19.03 8.01
CA LEU A 97 18.32 -18.00 7.94
C LEU A 97 18.67 -16.87 8.91
N LEU A 98 19.13 -15.75 8.37
CA LEU A 98 19.41 -14.53 9.12
C LEU A 98 18.11 -13.73 9.30
N GLY A 99 17.77 -13.44 10.54
CA GLY A 99 16.70 -12.53 10.93
C GLY A 99 17.21 -11.11 11.18
N ASP A 100 16.57 -10.15 10.53
CA ASP A 100 16.91 -8.74 10.60
C ASP A 100 15.67 -7.86 10.83
N ASN A 101 15.90 -6.65 11.36
CA ASN A 101 14.87 -5.63 11.57
C ASN A 101 15.25 -4.34 10.84
N THR A 102 14.64 -4.11 9.69
CA THR A 102 14.90 -2.96 8.82
C THR A 102 13.97 -1.77 9.09
N ASP A 103 12.95 -1.92 9.95
CA ASP A 103 11.98 -0.85 10.22
C ASP A 103 12.67 0.41 10.77
N GLY A 104 13.47 0.28 11.82
CA GLY A 104 14.16 1.40 12.43
C GLY A 104 15.21 2.06 11.53
N ALA A 105 15.91 1.25 10.73
CA ALA A 105 16.83 1.77 9.71
C ALA A 105 16.08 2.55 8.62
N GLY A 106 14.91 2.05 8.20
CA GLY A 106 14.03 2.71 7.26
C GLY A 106 13.52 4.06 7.78
N LEU A 107 13.06 4.11 9.04
CA LEU A 107 12.61 5.37 9.66
C LEU A 107 13.74 6.41 9.72
N VAL A 108 14.90 6.03 10.26
CA VAL A 108 16.04 6.95 10.39
C VAL A 108 16.50 7.46 9.03
N ARG A 109 16.54 6.58 8.02
CA ARG A 109 16.93 6.96 6.67
C ARG A 109 15.93 7.93 6.06
N ASP A 110 14.63 7.70 6.21
CA ASP A 110 13.61 8.59 5.69
C ASP A 110 13.69 9.99 6.34
N LEU A 111 13.80 10.03 7.67
CA LEU A 111 13.96 11.26 8.44
C LEU A 111 15.18 12.06 7.96
N ARG A 112 16.34 11.42 7.84
CA ARG A 112 17.59 12.13 7.54
C ARG A 112 17.79 12.44 6.06
N HIS A 113 17.54 11.47 5.20
CA HIS A 113 17.90 11.55 3.78
C HIS A 113 16.77 12.17 2.95
N ASN A 114 15.54 11.71 3.13
CA ASN A 114 14.42 12.16 2.29
C ASN A 114 13.82 13.45 2.83
N LEU A 115 13.70 13.58 4.16
CA LEU A 115 13.10 14.74 4.81
C LEU A 115 14.11 15.79 5.27
N GLY A 116 15.40 15.45 5.40
CA GLY A 116 16.43 16.37 5.87
C GLY A 116 16.27 16.78 7.34
N TRP A 117 15.69 15.91 8.17
CA TRP A 117 15.42 16.16 9.59
C TRP A 117 16.52 15.58 10.46
N ASP A 118 17.20 16.44 11.23
CA ASP A 118 18.21 16.02 12.19
C ASP A 118 17.59 15.34 13.41
N ILE A 119 18.25 14.29 13.91
CA ILE A 119 17.89 13.58 15.14
C ILE A 119 18.89 13.88 16.28
N GLY A 120 20.17 14.06 15.93
CA GLY A 120 21.23 14.31 16.92
C GLY A 120 20.99 15.55 17.76
N GLY A 121 21.16 15.41 19.09
CA GLY A 121 20.95 16.49 20.06
C GLY A 121 19.49 16.95 20.22
N ARG A 122 18.52 16.29 19.58
CA ARG A 122 17.09 16.67 19.65
C ARG A 122 16.35 16.00 20.79
N ARG A 123 15.27 16.63 21.25
CA ARG A 123 14.31 16.05 22.20
C ARG A 123 13.22 15.30 21.44
N LEU A 124 13.19 13.99 21.58
CA LEU A 124 12.25 13.11 20.87
C LEU A 124 11.09 12.69 21.76
N LEU A 125 9.90 12.60 21.18
CA LEU A 125 8.72 11.96 21.77
C LEU A 125 8.26 10.80 20.88
N LEU A 126 8.31 9.59 21.42
CA LEU A 126 7.71 8.40 20.81
C LEU A 126 6.34 8.15 21.43
N LEU A 127 5.30 8.11 20.59
CA LEU A 127 3.94 7.83 21.02
C LEU A 127 3.64 6.35 20.78
N GLY A 128 3.45 5.59 21.85
CA GLY A 128 3.26 4.15 21.83
C GLY A 128 4.48 3.39 22.33
N ALA A 129 4.23 2.24 22.97
CA ALA A 129 5.25 1.33 23.49
C ALA A 129 5.08 -0.11 22.96
N GLY A 130 4.56 -0.25 21.73
CA GLY A 130 4.37 -1.54 21.05
C GLY A 130 5.59 -1.98 20.25
N GLY A 131 5.43 -3.04 19.45
CA GLY A 131 6.49 -3.60 18.62
C GLY A 131 7.09 -2.60 17.62
N ALA A 132 6.27 -1.71 17.05
CA ALA A 132 6.74 -0.64 16.18
C ALA A 132 7.71 0.32 16.91
N ALA A 133 7.32 0.80 18.09
CA ALA A 133 8.17 1.68 18.91
C ALA A 133 9.47 0.98 19.31
N ARG A 134 9.40 -0.30 19.75
CA ARG A 134 10.59 -1.08 20.10
C ARG A 134 11.54 -1.27 18.90
N GLY A 135 11.01 -1.54 17.71
CA GLY A 135 11.80 -1.76 16.49
C GLY A 135 12.55 -0.52 16.01
N VAL A 136 12.05 0.69 16.30
CA VAL A 136 12.68 1.94 15.86
C VAL A 136 13.53 2.62 16.94
N LEU A 137 13.32 2.31 18.22
CA LEU A 137 13.99 2.98 19.34
C LEU A 137 15.51 2.83 19.30
N GLY A 138 16.03 1.63 19.03
CA GLY A 138 17.48 1.38 18.95
C GLY A 138 18.16 2.26 17.89
N PRO A 139 17.73 2.20 16.61
CA PRO A 139 18.25 3.06 15.55
C PRO A 139 18.10 4.56 15.84
N LEU A 140 16.99 5.01 16.44
CA LEU A 140 16.84 6.41 16.85
C LEU A 140 17.85 6.83 17.93
N LEU A 141 18.15 5.96 18.90
CA LEU A 141 19.15 6.25 19.95
C LEU A 141 20.57 6.27 19.40
N ALA A 142 20.87 5.45 18.38
CA ALA A 142 22.17 5.46 17.70
C ALA A 142 22.49 6.82 17.05
N GLU A 143 21.46 7.61 16.71
CA GLU A 143 21.57 8.97 16.20
C GLU A 143 21.86 10.03 17.30
N ARG A 144 22.02 9.60 18.56
CA ARG A 144 22.38 10.43 19.72
C ARG A 144 21.46 11.65 19.93
N PRO A 145 20.14 11.45 20.08
CA PRO A 145 19.24 12.50 20.52
C PRO A 145 19.63 12.97 21.94
N HIS A 146 19.24 14.19 22.31
CA HIS A 146 19.43 14.68 23.68
C HIS A 146 18.62 13.84 24.69
N SER A 147 17.39 13.50 24.33
CA SER A 147 16.52 12.66 25.17
C SER A 147 15.39 12.05 24.34
N VAL A 148 14.94 10.85 24.72
CA VAL A 148 13.74 10.21 24.16
C VAL A 148 12.73 10.00 25.28
N VAL A 149 11.51 10.51 25.09
CA VAL A 149 10.36 10.25 25.96
C VAL A 149 9.43 9.29 25.24
N ILE A 150 9.01 8.23 25.91
CA ILE A 150 8.04 7.25 25.41
C ILE A 150 6.74 7.47 26.18
N ALA A 151 5.67 7.84 25.49
CA ALA A 151 4.35 8.00 26.08
C ALA A 151 3.42 6.90 25.60
N ASN A 152 2.66 6.27 26.51
CA ASN A 152 1.73 5.21 26.14
C ASN A 152 0.49 5.23 27.02
N ARG A 153 -0.63 4.72 26.51
CA ARG A 153 -1.89 4.56 27.27
C ARG A 153 -1.68 3.70 28.52
N SER A 154 -0.84 2.66 28.41
CA SER A 154 -0.37 1.86 29.53
C SER A 154 1.04 2.34 29.89
N PRO A 155 1.22 3.19 30.93
CA PRO A 155 2.50 3.80 31.23
C PRO A 155 3.58 2.78 31.63
N ASP A 156 3.20 1.66 32.23
CA ASP A 156 4.15 0.61 32.62
C ASP A 156 4.87 0.01 31.40
N LYS A 157 4.15 -0.21 30.29
CA LYS A 157 4.78 -0.65 29.03
C LYS A 157 5.81 0.37 28.49
N ALA A 158 5.55 1.67 28.66
CA ALA A 158 6.50 2.70 28.26
C ALA A 158 7.74 2.68 29.15
N ARG A 159 7.56 2.50 30.47
CA ARG A 159 8.67 2.39 31.44
C ARG A 159 9.50 1.14 31.21
N GLU A 160 8.87 0.00 30.98
CA GLU A 160 9.54 -1.27 30.63
C GLU A 160 10.38 -1.13 29.35
N LEU A 161 9.82 -0.49 28.32
CA LEU A 161 10.56 -0.23 27.09
C LEU A 161 11.74 0.73 27.32
N ALA A 162 11.54 1.80 28.09
CA ALA A 162 12.63 2.72 28.44
C ALA A 162 13.75 2.01 29.22
N LEU A 163 13.42 1.18 30.20
CA LEU A 163 14.37 0.40 31.00
C LEU A 163 15.19 -0.56 30.13
N ALA A 164 14.55 -1.24 29.18
CA ALA A 164 15.23 -2.13 28.24
C ALA A 164 16.28 -1.41 27.36
N PHE A 165 16.16 -0.09 27.20
CA PHE A 165 17.06 0.73 26.39
C PHE A 165 17.88 1.75 27.20
N ALA A 166 17.83 1.72 28.54
CA ALA A 166 18.48 2.70 29.40
C ALA A 166 20.01 2.80 29.19
N GLY A 167 20.65 1.69 28.79
CA GLY A 167 22.08 1.66 28.47
C GLY A 167 22.47 2.30 27.12
N HIS A 168 21.49 2.73 26.31
CA HIS A 168 21.72 3.23 24.94
C HIS A 168 21.47 4.73 24.80
N GLY A 169 21.00 5.42 25.85
CA GLY A 169 20.79 6.87 25.86
C GLY A 169 19.82 7.32 26.95
N ALA A 170 19.54 8.62 26.98
CA ALA A 170 18.59 9.21 27.94
C ALA A 170 17.14 8.89 27.51
N VAL A 171 16.58 7.81 28.04
CA VAL A 171 15.21 7.34 27.72
C VAL A 171 14.34 7.33 28.97
N ARG A 172 13.14 7.90 28.89
CA ARG A 172 12.10 7.78 29.94
C ARG A 172 10.77 7.32 29.37
N GLY A 173 10.01 6.57 30.16
CA GLY A 173 8.62 6.18 29.85
C GLY A 173 7.61 6.85 30.79
N CYS A 174 6.47 7.30 30.26
CA CYS A 174 5.41 7.94 31.05
C CYS A 174 3.99 7.73 30.49
N ALA A 175 2.99 8.21 31.23
CA ALA A 175 1.63 8.35 30.69
C ALA A 175 1.53 9.59 29.80
N PHE A 176 0.49 9.67 28.95
CA PHE A 176 0.22 10.88 28.16
C PHE A 176 -0.05 12.12 29.03
N ALA A 177 -0.71 11.95 30.18
CA ALA A 177 -1.02 13.04 31.10
C ALA A 177 0.23 13.64 31.77
N ASP A 178 1.34 12.91 31.79
CA ASP A 178 2.61 13.34 32.39
C ASP A 178 3.56 13.96 31.36
N LEU A 179 3.07 14.22 30.14
CA LEU A 179 3.87 14.87 29.10
C LEU A 179 3.95 16.37 29.36
N ASP A 180 5.18 16.88 29.32
CA ASP A 180 5.52 18.26 29.62
C ASP A 180 6.60 18.81 28.69
N GLY A 181 6.55 20.13 28.48
CA GLY A 181 7.46 20.86 27.62
C GLY A 181 7.34 20.51 26.13
N GLU A 182 8.26 21.07 25.34
CA GLU A 182 8.26 20.95 23.89
C GLU A 182 9.22 19.84 23.40
N PHE A 183 8.92 19.26 22.25
CA PHE A 183 9.73 18.24 21.59
C PHE A 183 10.12 18.65 20.17
N ASP A 184 11.35 18.40 19.76
CA ASP A 184 11.82 18.75 18.41
C ASP A 184 11.31 17.76 17.35
N LEU A 185 11.15 16.49 17.73
CA LEU A 185 10.65 15.43 16.84
C LEU A 185 9.66 14.54 17.60
N LEU A 186 8.43 14.49 17.11
CA LEU A 186 7.39 13.60 17.61
C LEU A 186 7.16 12.49 16.58
N VAL A 187 7.26 11.24 17.01
CA VAL A 187 7.01 10.07 16.16
C VAL A 187 5.83 9.28 16.72
N ASN A 188 4.74 9.20 15.95
CA ASN A 188 3.60 8.37 16.29
C ASN A 188 3.83 6.92 15.86
N CYS A 189 4.01 6.05 16.85
CA CYS A 189 4.18 4.60 16.68
C CYS A 189 2.90 3.83 17.06
N THR A 190 1.78 4.52 17.32
CA THR A 190 0.52 3.89 17.71
C THR A 190 -0.29 3.46 16.49
N SER A 191 -1.17 2.48 16.69
CA SER A 191 -2.20 2.11 15.70
C SER A 191 -3.42 3.05 15.72
N ALA A 192 -3.45 4.10 16.55
CA ALA A 192 -4.60 5.00 16.70
C ALA A 192 -4.96 5.67 15.36
N SER A 193 -3.96 6.09 14.59
CA SER A 193 -4.17 6.69 13.26
C SER A 193 -4.85 5.76 12.26
N LEU A 194 -4.66 4.43 12.37
CA LEU A 194 -5.39 3.46 11.53
C LEU A 194 -6.88 3.39 11.90
N ALA A 195 -7.20 3.57 13.18
CA ALA A 195 -8.57 3.59 13.68
C ALA A 195 -9.26 4.97 13.55
N GLY A 196 -8.54 5.99 13.06
CA GLY A 196 -9.04 7.36 13.04
C GLY A 196 -9.16 7.99 14.44
N GLU A 197 -8.51 7.39 15.45
CA GLU A 197 -8.58 7.83 16.84
C GLU A 197 -7.62 9.00 17.10
N LYS A 198 -8.07 9.96 17.91
CA LYS A 198 -7.23 11.08 18.36
C LYS A 198 -6.45 10.68 19.60
N LEU A 199 -5.16 11.03 19.63
CA LEU A 199 -4.33 10.89 20.82
C LEU A 199 -4.60 12.06 21.78
N PRO A 200 -4.53 11.83 23.11
CA PRO A 200 -4.76 12.87 24.12
C PRO A 200 -3.53 13.79 24.25
N LEU A 201 -3.24 14.55 23.19
CA LEU A 201 -2.08 15.43 23.09
C LEU A 201 -2.51 16.90 23.08
N THR A 202 -1.71 17.77 23.71
CA THR A 202 -1.94 19.21 23.76
C THR A 202 -0.94 19.93 22.85
N GLY A 203 -1.33 21.10 22.32
CA GLY A 203 -0.44 21.90 21.46
C GLY A 203 0.83 22.39 22.19
N ALA A 204 0.86 22.39 23.52
CA ALA A 204 2.03 22.77 24.31
C ALA A 204 3.25 21.85 24.11
N LEU A 205 3.06 20.67 23.49
CA LEU A 205 4.13 19.75 23.11
C LEU A 205 4.89 20.19 21.85
N ILE A 206 4.31 21.11 21.08
CA ILE A 206 4.84 21.62 19.81
C ILE A 206 5.53 22.97 20.06
N GLY A 207 6.83 22.99 19.86
CA GLY A 207 7.67 24.18 19.83
C GLY A 207 7.95 24.68 18.41
N ARG A 208 8.76 25.74 18.31
CA ARG A 208 9.05 26.46 17.05
C ARG A 208 9.78 25.63 15.98
N SER A 209 10.40 24.51 16.37
CA SER A 209 11.16 23.65 15.45
C SER A 209 10.63 22.22 15.38
N SER A 210 9.46 21.97 16.00
CA SER A 210 8.86 20.65 16.11
C SER A 210 8.42 20.09 14.78
N ARG A 211 8.80 18.85 14.54
CA ARG A 211 8.41 18.05 13.38
C ARG A 211 7.64 16.82 13.86
N CYS A 212 6.63 16.41 13.11
CA CYS A 212 5.78 15.29 13.48
C CYS A 212 5.77 14.22 12.38
N TYR A 213 6.07 12.98 12.75
CA TYR A 213 6.12 11.84 11.85
C TYR A 213 5.08 10.80 12.28
N ASP A 214 4.16 10.43 11.40
CA ASP A 214 3.26 9.30 11.64
C ASP A 214 3.82 8.03 11.00
N MET A 215 4.03 6.94 11.75
CA MET A 215 4.45 5.67 11.14
C MET A 215 3.33 5.03 10.31
N VAL A 216 2.08 5.46 10.52
CA VAL A 216 0.97 5.09 9.65
C VAL A 216 1.07 5.88 8.35
N TYR A 217 0.94 5.18 7.22
CA TYR A 217 0.72 5.82 5.92
C TYR A 217 -0.73 5.62 5.50
N ALA A 218 -1.35 6.67 4.97
CA ALA A 218 -2.74 6.64 4.54
C ALA A 218 -2.93 7.49 3.28
N GLN A 219 -4.01 7.23 2.54
CA GLN A 219 -4.35 8.05 1.35
C GLN A 219 -4.86 9.44 1.72
N ARG A 220 -5.41 9.59 2.92
CA ARG A 220 -5.81 10.85 3.51
C ARG A 220 -4.87 11.19 4.66
N THR A 221 -4.74 12.46 4.96
CA THR A 221 -4.02 12.95 6.13
C THR A 221 -4.52 12.23 7.39
N THR A 222 -3.61 11.79 8.25
CA THR A 222 -3.99 11.09 9.48
C THR A 222 -4.42 12.08 10.57
N PRO A 223 -5.23 11.68 11.55
CA PRO A 223 -5.62 12.55 12.66
C PRO A 223 -4.42 13.13 13.43
N PHE A 224 -3.32 12.38 13.53
CA PHE A 224 -2.09 12.85 14.16
C PHE A 224 -1.42 13.96 13.35
N VAL A 225 -1.33 13.80 12.03
CA VAL A 225 -0.78 14.84 11.14
C VAL A 225 -1.67 16.09 11.13
N GLU A 226 -2.99 15.92 11.10
CA GLU A 226 -3.95 17.04 11.20
C GLU A 226 -3.77 17.82 12.51
N TRP A 227 -3.67 17.10 13.63
CA TRP A 227 -3.39 17.70 14.94
C TRP A 227 -2.06 18.45 14.95
N ALA A 228 -1.00 17.85 14.42
CA ALA A 228 0.33 18.45 14.40
C ALA A 228 0.37 19.74 13.59
N LEU A 229 -0.29 19.77 12.42
CA LEU A 229 -0.43 20.97 11.60
C LEU A 229 -1.21 22.06 12.35
N ALA A 230 -2.33 21.70 12.96
CA ALA A 230 -3.14 22.64 13.74
C ALA A 230 -2.40 23.19 14.98
N ALA A 231 -1.51 22.39 15.57
CA ALA A 231 -0.68 22.78 16.70
C ALA A 231 0.56 23.59 16.31
N GLY A 232 0.85 23.78 15.01
CA GLY A 232 1.92 24.63 14.51
C GLY A 232 3.26 23.93 14.25
N ALA A 233 3.27 22.62 14.03
CA ALA A 233 4.48 21.90 13.64
C ALA A 233 5.06 22.47 12.34
N ILE A 234 6.38 22.65 12.27
CA ILE A 234 7.04 23.25 11.10
C ILE A 234 7.02 22.33 9.86
N ALA A 235 6.97 21.02 10.10
CA ALA A 235 6.86 20.02 9.06
C ALA A 235 6.20 18.75 9.61
N THR A 236 5.47 18.06 8.74
CA THR A 236 4.84 16.78 9.04
C THR A 236 5.10 15.77 7.92
N ALA A 237 5.11 14.49 8.27
CA ALA A 237 5.28 13.38 7.33
C ALA A 237 4.51 12.14 7.80
N ASP A 238 4.20 11.25 6.86
CA ASP A 238 3.59 9.94 7.11
C ASP A 238 4.59 8.81 6.84
N GLY A 239 4.18 7.57 7.12
CA GLY A 239 5.05 6.40 7.11
C GLY A 239 5.42 5.85 5.75
N LEU A 240 5.02 6.50 4.64
CA LEU A 240 5.28 5.95 3.31
C LEU A 240 6.78 5.94 2.99
N GLY A 241 7.50 6.98 3.39
CA GLY A 241 8.95 7.05 3.17
C GLY A 241 9.68 5.96 3.97
N MET A 242 9.33 5.78 5.25
CA MET A 242 9.80 4.66 6.07
C MET A 242 9.50 3.30 5.41
N LEU A 243 8.30 3.09 4.87
CA LEU A 243 7.91 1.84 4.20
C LEU A 243 8.82 1.54 3.00
N VAL A 244 9.17 2.54 2.21
CA VAL A 244 10.06 2.37 1.05
C VAL A 244 11.51 2.15 1.50
N GLU A 245 11.98 2.90 2.49
CA GLU A 245 13.36 2.80 2.98
C GLU A 245 13.65 1.48 3.70
N GLN A 246 12.71 0.96 4.50
CA GLN A 246 12.89 -0.36 5.12
C GLN A 246 12.94 -1.47 4.07
N ALA A 247 12.18 -1.33 2.96
CA ALA A 247 12.21 -2.27 1.85
C ALA A 247 13.52 -2.18 1.06
N ALA A 248 14.06 -0.96 0.89
CA ALA A 248 15.37 -0.75 0.27
C ALA A 248 16.50 -1.38 1.10
N GLU A 249 16.38 -1.35 2.43
CA GLU A 249 17.31 -2.03 3.34
C GLU A 249 17.20 -3.56 3.25
N SER A 250 15.98 -4.12 3.19
CA SER A 250 15.80 -5.56 2.92
C SER A 250 16.35 -5.96 1.55
N PHE A 251 16.15 -5.12 0.54
CA PHE A 251 16.69 -5.34 -0.80
C PHE A 251 18.22 -5.31 -0.82
N LEU A 252 18.84 -4.37 -0.09
CA LEU A 252 20.29 -4.35 0.10
C LEU A 252 20.80 -5.64 0.75
N LEU A 253 20.13 -6.12 1.80
CA LEU A 253 20.48 -7.38 2.45
C LEU A 253 20.43 -8.57 1.49
N TRP A 254 19.41 -8.64 0.63
CA TRP A 254 19.22 -9.77 -0.28
C TRP A 254 20.04 -9.70 -1.56
N ARG A 255 20.28 -8.50 -2.09
CA ARG A 255 20.82 -8.28 -3.44
C ARG A 255 22.19 -7.61 -3.44
N GLY A 256 22.68 -7.15 -2.28
CA GLY A 256 23.94 -6.41 -2.17
C GLY A 256 23.92 -5.02 -2.82
N LEU A 257 22.75 -4.53 -3.22
CA LEU A 257 22.58 -3.27 -3.93
C LEU A 257 21.51 -2.43 -3.21
N ARG A 258 21.79 -1.16 -2.93
CA ARG A 258 20.78 -0.26 -2.36
C ARG A 258 20.06 0.47 -3.50
N PRO A 259 18.73 0.29 -3.67
CA PRO A 259 17.99 0.98 -4.70
C PRO A 259 17.73 2.45 -4.34
N GLU A 260 17.57 3.30 -5.36
CA GLU A 260 17.08 4.67 -5.20
C GLU A 260 15.60 4.66 -4.78
N THR A 261 15.25 5.45 -3.76
CA THR A 261 13.93 5.41 -3.11
C THR A 261 13.04 6.60 -3.48
N GLY A 262 13.63 7.77 -3.79
CA GLY A 262 12.88 9.01 -4.05
C GLY A 262 11.82 8.86 -5.15
N ALA A 263 12.19 8.30 -6.30
CA ALA A 263 11.27 8.08 -7.42
C ALA A 263 10.12 7.11 -7.05
N VAL A 264 10.37 6.12 -6.19
CA VAL A 264 9.32 5.19 -5.73
C VAL A 264 8.36 5.88 -4.78
N ILE A 265 8.88 6.72 -3.87
CA ILE A 265 8.06 7.51 -2.96
C ILE A 265 7.17 8.47 -3.76
N GLU A 266 7.74 9.18 -4.74
CA GLU A 266 6.99 10.08 -5.63
C GLU A 266 5.91 9.33 -6.43
N GLU A 267 6.25 8.20 -7.04
CA GLU A 267 5.29 7.36 -7.77
C GLU A 267 4.14 6.90 -6.86
N LEU A 268 4.43 6.45 -5.63
CA LEU A 268 3.42 5.98 -4.70
C LEU A 268 2.57 7.11 -4.06
N ARG A 269 3.09 8.34 -4.03
CA ARG A 269 2.35 9.54 -3.58
C ARG A 269 1.54 10.18 -4.69
N ALA A 270 1.90 9.97 -5.97
CA ALA A 270 1.21 10.62 -7.06
C ALA A 270 -0.30 10.32 -7.04
N PRO A 271 -1.15 11.31 -7.31
CA PRO A 271 -2.58 11.09 -7.41
C PRO A 271 -2.89 10.14 -8.56
N VAL A 272 -3.99 9.41 -8.46
CA VAL A 272 -4.50 8.63 -9.60
C VAL A 272 -5.17 9.59 -10.56
N ALA A 273 -4.64 9.71 -11.77
CA ALA A 273 -5.27 10.45 -12.84
C ALA A 273 -6.16 9.49 -13.65
N ILE A 274 -7.39 9.88 -13.93
CA ILE A 274 -8.25 9.18 -14.89
C ILE A 274 -8.28 10.00 -16.17
N ARG A 275 -7.93 9.37 -17.28
CA ARG A 275 -7.87 10.01 -18.59
C ARG A 275 -8.35 9.06 -19.67
N GLN A 276 -8.79 9.61 -20.80
CA GLN A 276 -9.14 8.82 -21.97
C GLN A 276 -7.87 8.28 -22.63
N ALA A 277 -7.89 7.00 -23.01
CA ALA A 277 -6.84 6.34 -23.75
C ALA A 277 -6.87 6.82 -25.20
N LEU A 278 -5.85 7.57 -25.61
CA LEU A 278 -5.75 8.17 -26.94
C LEU A 278 -4.38 7.86 -27.54
N GLY A 279 -4.37 7.43 -28.81
CA GLY A 279 -3.14 7.09 -29.53
C GLY A 279 -2.51 5.76 -29.13
N ALA A 280 -1.46 5.36 -29.85
CA ALA A 280 -0.92 4.00 -29.78
C ALA A 280 -0.36 3.60 -28.40
N ALA A 281 0.29 4.53 -27.68
CA ALA A 281 0.89 4.24 -26.37
C ALA A 281 -0.18 3.84 -25.33
N ASP A 282 -1.27 4.59 -25.27
CA ASP A 282 -2.36 4.32 -24.34
C ASP A 282 -3.11 3.03 -24.67
N LEU A 283 -3.33 2.78 -25.96
CA LEU A 283 -3.96 1.54 -26.41
C LEU A 283 -3.08 0.33 -26.06
N GLY A 284 -1.74 0.46 -26.16
CA GLY A 284 -0.80 -0.54 -25.67
C GLY A 284 -0.96 -0.83 -24.17
N CYS A 285 -1.09 0.21 -23.34
CA CYS A 285 -1.37 0.05 -21.91
C CYS A 285 -2.69 -0.68 -21.64
N ALA A 286 -3.75 -0.33 -22.38
CA ALA A 286 -5.06 -0.97 -22.24
C ALA A 286 -5.03 -2.45 -22.65
N VAL A 287 -4.32 -2.78 -23.75
CA VAL A 287 -4.10 -4.19 -24.17
C VAL A 287 -3.42 -4.98 -23.05
N GLY A 288 -2.39 -4.42 -22.42
CA GLY A 288 -1.71 -5.04 -21.28
C GLY A 288 -2.67 -5.36 -20.13
N LEU A 289 -3.48 -4.39 -19.72
CA LEU A 289 -4.47 -4.55 -18.66
C LEU A 289 -5.57 -5.57 -19.02
N PHE A 290 -6.02 -5.59 -20.28
CA PHE A 290 -7.04 -6.54 -20.74
C PHE A 290 -6.52 -7.98 -20.71
N ARG A 291 -5.26 -8.19 -21.10
CA ARG A 291 -4.61 -9.50 -21.03
C ARG A 291 -4.40 -9.95 -19.58
N GLU A 292 -4.00 -9.04 -18.70
CA GLU A 292 -3.87 -9.33 -17.27
C GLU A 292 -5.22 -9.71 -16.64
N TYR A 293 -6.29 -9.01 -17.01
CA TYR A 293 -7.66 -9.34 -16.59
C TYR A 293 -8.07 -10.75 -17.03
N GLN A 294 -7.80 -11.13 -18.28
CA GLN A 294 -8.11 -12.46 -18.78
C GLN A 294 -7.35 -13.54 -18.01
N GLN A 295 -6.04 -13.37 -17.82
CA GLN A 295 -5.22 -14.31 -17.06
C GLN A 295 -5.74 -14.46 -15.64
N TRP A 296 -6.11 -13.35 -14.99
CA TRP A 296 -6.65 -13.35 -13.64
C TRP A 296 -8.01 -14.06 -13.54
N LEU A 297 -8.89 -13.88 -14.54
CA LEU A 297 -10.19 -14.54 -14.54
C LEU A 297 -10.06 -16.06 -14.67
N GLY A 298 -8.99 -16.58 -15.28
CA GLY A 298 -8.79 -18.02 -15.47
C GLY A 298 -9.88 -18.70 -16.30
N VAL A 299 -10.68 -17.91 -17.02
CA VAL A 299 -11.65 -18.39 -18.01
C VAL A 299 -11.09 -18.14 -19.38
N ASP A 300 -11.34 -19.07 -20.30
CA ASP A 300 -10.93 -18.89 -21.68
C ASP A 300 -11.80 -17.81 -22.33
N LEU A 301 -11.33 -16.57 -22.27
CA LEU A 301 -11.88 -15.49 -23.08
C LEU A 301 -11.32 -15.53 -24.51
N CYS A 302 -10.46 -16.50 -24.88
CA CYS A 302 -9.94 -16.69 -26.25
C CYS A 302 -11.01 -17.20 -27.21
N PHE A 303 -12.15 -16.52 -27.29
CA PHE A 303 -12.99 -16.56 -28.46
C PHE A 303 -12.37 -15.68 -29.55
N GLN A 304 -12.66 -15.97 -30.82
CA GLN A 304 -12.22 -15.16 -31.97
C GLN A 304 -12.51 -13.66 -31.81
N ASP A 305 -13.50 -13.29 -31.00
CA ASP A 305 -13.87 -11.90 -30.76
C ASP A 305 -12.93 -11.14 -29.81
N PHE A 306 -12.21 -11.79 -28.88
CA PHE A 306 -11.35 -11.06 -27.93
C PHE A 306 -10.04 -10.59 -28.55
N GLU A 307 -9.31 -11.46 -29.26
CA GLU A 307 -8.10 -11.05 -29.98
C GLU A 307 -8.43 -10.06 -31.10
N ARG A 308 -9.61 -10.20 -31.74
CA ARG A 308 -10.11 -9.23 -32.71
C ARG A 308 -10.45 -7.88 -32.06
N GLU A 309 -11.05 -7.88 -30.87
CA GLU A 309 -11.29 -6.68 -30.07
C GLU A 309 -9.97 -5.98 -29.74
N LEU A 310 -8.97 -6.71 -29.24
CA LEU A 310 -7.65 -6.16 -28.92
C LEU A 310 -6.96 -5.57 -30.15
N ALA A 311 -6.99 -6.28 -31.28
CA ALA A 311 -6.37 -5.83 -32.53
C ALA A 311 -7.07 -4.62 -33.16
N SER A 312 -8.34 -4.37 -32.82
CA SER A 312 -9.14 -3.27 -33.39
C SER A 312 -9.27 -2.07 -32.46
N LEU A 313 -8.60 -2.06 -31.30
CA LEU A 313 -8.66 -0.94 -30.36
C LEU A 313 -8.27 0.40 -31.03
N PRO A 314 -9.00 1.51 -30.76
CA PRO A 314 -10.07 1.62 -29.78
C PRO A 314 -11.42 1.06 -30.26
N GLY A 315 -11.61 0.76 -31.54
CA GLY A 315 -12.80 0.07 -32.07
C GLY A 315 -14.12 0.72 -31.65
N LEU A 316 -15.03 -0.07 -31.08
CA LEU A 316 -16.31 0.43 -30.54
C LEU A 316 -16.15 1.35 -29.31
N TYR A 317 -14.95 1.44 -28.74
CA TYR A 317 -14.59 2.34 -27.64
C TYR A 317 -14.06 3.70 -28.14
N ALA A 318 -14.01 3.92 -29.46
CA ALA A 318 -13.56 5.18 -30.03
C ALA A 318 -14.55 6.32 -29.76
N PRO A 319 -14.08 7.54 -29.41
CA PRO A 319 -14.92 8.73 -29.35
C PRO A 319 -15.57 9.05 -30.71
N PRO A 320 -16.75 9.72 -30.74
CA PRO A 320 -17.49 10.24 -29.59
C PRO A 320 -18.49 9.25 -28.97
N ALA A 321 -18.81 8.15 -29.68
CA ALA A 321 -19.84 7.19 -29.24
C ALA A 321 -19.32 6.21 -28.17
N GLY A 322 -18.02 5.90 -28.17
CA GLY A 322 -17.37 5.07 -27.17
C GLY A 322 -16.36 5.85 -26.35
N ALA A 323 -15.86 5.20 -25.30
CA ALA A 323 -14.70 5.68 -24.55
C ALA A 323 -13.90 4.52 -24.00
N LEU A 324 -12.58 4.68 -23.94
CA LEU A 324 -11.69 3.84 -23.16
C LEU A 324 -10.94 4.74 -22.19
N LEU A 325 -11.03 4.46 -20.89
CA LEU A 325 -10.36 5.21 -19.83
C LEU A 325 -9.24 4.38 -19.23
N LEU A 326 -8.16 5.07 -18.86
CA LEU A 326 -7.07 4.55 -18.05
C LEU A 326 -7.04 5.31 -16.73
N ALA A 327 -6.84 4.56 -15.65
CA ALA A 327 -6.37 5.10 -14.38
C ALA A 327 -4.85 4.96 -14.36
N GLU A 328 -4.15 6.06 -14.12
CA GLU A 328 -2.70 6.12 -14.14
C GLU A 328 -2.17 6.73 -12.84
N ARG A 329 -1.03 6.25 -12.36
CA ARG A 329 -0.25 6.88 -11.31
C ARG A 329 1.22 6.88 -11.69
N GLY A 330 1.86 8.04 -11.67
CA GLY A 330 3.30 8.17 -11.92
C GLY A 330 3.76 7.53 -13.25
N GLY A 331 2.98 7.66 -14.34
CA GLY A 331 3.33 7.07 -15.63
C GLY A 331 2.88 5.61 -15.82
N ARG A 332 2.36 4.94 -14.79
CA ARG A 332 1.94 3.53 -14.83
C ARG A 332 0.41 3.41 -14.87
N ALA A 333 -0.10 2.68 -15.85
CA ALA A 333 -1.52 2.32 -15.90
C ALA A 333 -1.85 1.29 -14.79
N LEU A 334 -2.81 1.62 -13.94
CA LEU A 334 -3.25 0.81 -12.80
C LEU A 334 -4.60 0.13 -13.04
N GLY A 335 -5.35 0.58 -14.04
CA GLY A 335 -6.66 0.04 -14.37
C GLY A 335 -7.28 0.71 -15.57
N CYS A 336 -8.36 0.14 -16.05
CA CYS A 336 -9.08 0.62 -17.21
C CYS A 336 -10.60 0.41 -17.06
N VAL A 337 -11.36 1.14 -17.85
CA VAL A 337 -12.78 0.87 -18.11
C VAL A 337 -13.13 1.34 -19.51
N ALA A 338 -14.02 0.62 -20.18
CA ALA A 338 -14.50 0.95 -21.50
C ALA A 338 -16.01 1.21 -21.51
N MET A 339 -16.46 1.99 -22.49
CA MET A 339 -17.86 2.23 -22.83
C MET A 339 -18.03 2.09 -24.33
N ARG A 340 -19.09 1.39 -24.75
CA ARG A 340 -19.49 1.30 -26.16
C ARG A 340 -20.99 1.50 -26.36
N PRO A 341 -21.45 1.95 -27.54
CA PRO A 341 -22.86 1.90 -27.90
C PRO A 341 -23.37 0.46 -28.02
N VAL A 342 -24.62 0.22 -27.62
CA VAL A 342 -25.31 -1.07 -27.85
C VAL A 342 -26.69 -0.95 -28.48
N ALA A 343 -27.37 0.18 -28.29
CA ALA A 343 -28.61 0.53 -28.97
C ALA A 343 -28.79 2.06 -28.94
N ASP A 344 -29.84 2.57 -29.59
CA ASP A 344 -30.12 4.01 -29.58
C ASP A 344 -30.34 4.52 -28.14
N GLY A 345 -29.54 5.51 -27.75
CA GLY A 345 -29.52 6.05 -26.39
C GLY A 345 -29.09 5.08 -25.27
N VAL A 346 -28.59 3.88 -25.61
CA VAL A 346 -28.09 2.88 -24.65
C VAL A 346 -26.61 2.57 -24.89
N CYS A 347 -25.81 2.64 -23.83
CA CYS A 347 -24.41 2.24 -23.82
C CYS A 347 -24.16 1.05 -22.88
N GLU A 348 -23.00 0.42 -23.02
CA GLU A 348 -22.53 -0.66 -22.15
C GLU A 348 -21.17 -0.30 -21.56
N MET A 349 -21.03 -0.40 -20.24
CA MET A 349 -19.75 -0.39 -19.54
C MET A 349 -19.12 -1.78 -19.65
N LYS A 350 -17.88 -1.86 -20.14
CA LYS A 350 -17.10 -3.10 -20.20
C LYS A 350 -15.69 -2.90 -19.67
N ARG A 351 -14.99 -4.03 -19.47
CA ARG A 351 -13.54 -4.06 -19.21
C ARG A 351 -13.11 -3.21 -18.01
N LEU A 352 -13.98 -3.09 -16.99
CA LEU A 352 -13.58 -2.49 -15.71
C LEU A 352 -12.62 -3.45 -15.01
N TYR A 353 -11.34 -3.10 -15.01
CA TYR A 353 -10.29 -3.92 -14.41
C TYR A 353 -9.28 -3.04 -13.68
N ILE A 354 -8.87 -3.50 -12.51
CA ILE A 354 -7.82 -2.89 -11.70
C ILE A 354 -6.72 -3.93 -11.52
N ALA A 355 -5.52 -3.59 -11.97
CA ALA A 355 -4.33 -4.38 -11.74
C ALA A 355 -4.16 -4.61 -10.23
N PRO A 356 -3.58 -5.73 -9.76
CA PRO A 356 -3.35 -6.01 -8.35
C PRO A 356 -2.68 -4.86 -7.61
N ASP A 357 -1.92 -4.03 -8.32
CA ASP A 357 -1.23 -2.88 -7.75
C ASP A 357 -2.13 -1.67 -7.44
N GLY A 358 -3.33 -1.61 -8.02
CA GLY A 358 -4.28 -0.51 -7.87
C GLY A 358 -5.49 -0.81 -6.97
N ARG A 359 -5.65 -2.04 -6.46
CA ARG A 359 -6.92 -2.54 -5.91
C ARG A 359 -7.42 -1.89 -4.61
N ASP A 360 -6.63 -0.99 -4.00
CA ASP A 360 -6.94 -0.42 -2.68
C ASP A 360 -7.18 1.10 -2.69
N ALA A 361 -7.12 1.73 -3.87
CA ALA A 361 -7.13 3.18 -4.00
C ALA A 361 -8.47 3.77 -4.49
N GLY A 362 -9.58 3.04 -4.33
CA GLY A 362 -10.89 3.47 -4.81
C GLY A 362 -10.95 3.64 -6.35
N ILE A 363 -9.94 3.16 -7.07
CA ILE A 363 -9.75 3.39 -8.50
C ILE A 363 -10.91 2.79 -9.31
N GLY A 364 -11.38 1.60 -8.93
CA GLY A 364 -12.53 0.96 -9.60
C GLY A 364 -13.79 1.83 -9.55
N ARG A 365 -14.09 2.42 -8.39
CA ARG A 365 -15.20 3.37 -8.25
C ARG A 365 -14.97 4.64 -9.05
N ALA A 366 -13.76 5.21 -8.98
CA ALA A 366 -13.44 6.43 -9.71
C ALA A 366 -13.55 6.24 -11.24
N LEU A 367 -13.05 5.12 -11.78
CA LEU A 367 -13.19 4.75 -13.20
C LEU A 367 -14.67 4.56 -13.58
N ALA A 368 -15.42 3.81 -12.78
CA ALA A 368 -16.84 3.58 -13.03
C ALA A 368 -17.65 4.91 -13.01
N MET A 369 -17.37 5.80 -12.07
CA MET A 369 -18.00 7.13 -12.02
C MET A 369 -17.60 7.99 -13.23
N ALA A 370 -16.32 7.99 -13.60
CA ALA A 370 -15.83 8.77 -14.75
C ALA A 370 -16.48 8.31 -16.07
N VAL A 371 -16.63 7.01 -16.29
CA VAL A 371 -17.25 6.49 -17.51
C VAL A 371 -18.77 6.71 -17.53
N ILE A 372 -19.46 6.66 -16.38
CA ILE A 372 -20.88 7.04 -16.25
C ILE A 372 -21.10 8.50 -16.64
N GLU A 373 -20.20 9.39 -16.17
CA GLU A 373 -20.27 10.81 -16.49
C GLU A 373 -20.01 11.07 -17.98
N LEU A 374 -19.05 10.38 -18.60
CA LEU A 374 -18.84 10.44 -20.04
C LEU A 374 -20.06 9.95 -20.82
N ALA A 375 -20.70 8.87 -20.38
CA ALA A 375 -21.90 8.36 -21.03
C ALA A 375 -23.04 9.39 -21.03
N ARG A 376 -23.25 10.08 -19.90
CA ARG A 376 -24.22 11.18 -19.80
C ARG A 376 -23.92 12.31 -20.78
N ARG A 377 -22.65 12.74 -20.84
CA ARG A 377 -22.20 13.80 -21.75
C ARG A 377 -22.34 13.40 -23.22
N ALA A 378 -22.17 12.12 -23.53
CA ALA A 378 -22.40 11.57 -24.86
C ALA A 378 -23.90 11.39 -25.21
N GLY A 379 -24.82 11.72 -24.28
CA GLY A 379 -26.27 11.70 -24.52
C GLY A 379 -26.95 10.35 -24.25
N TYR A 380 -26.26 9.38 -23.65
CA TYR A 380 -26.88 8.11 -23.28
C TYR A 380 -27.84 8.29 -22.10
N HIS A 381 -29.01 7.67 -22.17
CA HIS A 381 -30.01 7.69 -21.09
C HIS A 381 -30.00 6.40 -20.27
N LEU A 382 -29.41 5.32 -20.78
CA LEU A 382 -29.28 4.04 -20.09
C LEU A 382 -27.87 3.48 -20.26
N MET A 383 -27.30 2.95 -19.17
CA MET A 383 -26.05 2.19 -19.19
C MET A 383 -26.31 0.77 -18.74
N ARG A 384 -25.78 -0.21 -19.47
CA ARG A 384 -25.80 -1.63 -19.12
C ARG A 384 -24.41 -2.15 -18.82
N LEU A 385 -24.32 -3.27 -18.10
CA LEU A 385 -23.10 -4.05 -17.96
C LEU A 385 -23.44 -5.50 -17.61
N ASP A 386 -22.44 -6.35 -17.69
CA ASP A 386 -22.48 -7.73 -17.22
C ASP A 386 -21.22 -8.05 -16.40
N THR A 387 -21.34 -8.95 -15.44
CA THR A 387 -20.23 -9.40 -14.60
C THR A 387 -20.50 -10.83 -14.11
N LEU A 388 -19.46 -11.54 -13.68
CA LEU A 388 -19.61 -12.87 -13.07
C LEU A 388 -20.03 -12.75 -11.60
N GLU A 389 -20.96 -13.60 -11.16
CA GLU A 389 -21.49 -13.63 -9.79
C GLU A 389 -20.40 -13.81 -8.72
N ARG A 390 -19.33 -14.56 -9.04
CA ARG A 390 -18.18 -14.77 -8.16
C ARG A 390 -17.34 -13.50 -7.89
N LEU A 391 -17.55 -12.44 -8.66
CA LEU A 391 -16.83 -11.16 -8.53
C LEU A 391 -17.54 -10.25 -7.53
N HIS A 392 -17.60 -10.68 -6.28
CA HIS A 392 -18.35 -10.01 -5.21
C HIS A 392 -18.03 -8.51 -5.07
N GLU A 393 -16.75 -8.12 -5.15
CA GLU A 393 -16.35 -6.70 -5.07
C GLU A 393 -16.96 -5.85 -6.20
N ALA A 394 -17.00 -6.38 -7.43
CA ALA A 394 -17.60 -5.70 -8.56
C ALA A 394 -19.13 -5.60 -8.38
N MET A 395 -19.77 -6.66 -7.91
CA MET A 395 -21.21 -6.67 -7.60
C MET A 395 -21.57 -5.61 -6.55
N THR A 396 -20.80 -5.53 -5.46
CA THR A 396 -20.96 -4.50 -4.42
C THR A 396 -20.75 -3.10 -4.99
N LEU A 397 -19.73 -2.91 -5.84
CA LEU A 397 -19.47 -1.64 -6.50
C LEU A 397 -20.66 -1.20 -7.35
N TYR A 398 -21.17 -2.04 -8.25
CA TYR A 398 -22.26 -1.67 -9.14
C TYR A 398 -23.55 -1.35 -8.39
N ALA A 399 -23.92 -2.16 -7.39
CA ALA A 399 -25.04 -1.87 -6.50
C ALA A 399 -24.88 -0.50 -5.81
N SER A 400 -23.68 -0.20 -5.28
CA SER A 400 -23.39 1.08 -4.61
C SER A 400 -23.36 2.30 -5.56
N LEU A 401 -23.30 2.08 -6.87
CA LEU A 401 -23.42 3.10 -7.91
C LEU A 401 -24.86 3.20 -8.44
N GLY A 402 -25.80 2.45 -7.86
CA GLY A 402 -27.21 2.47 -8.22
C GLY A 402 -27.55 1.72 -9.51
N PHE A 403 -26.74 0.75 -9.92
CA PHE A 403 -27.16 -0.23 -10.92
C PHE A 403 -28.17 -1.20 -10.30
N LYS A 404 -29.10 -1.69 -11.12
CA LYS A 404 -30.09 -2.70 -10.76
C LYS A 404 -29.91 -3.94 -11.62
N VAL A 405 -30.08 -5.12 -11.01
CA VAL A 405 -30.05 -6.40 -11.72
C VAL A 405 -31.22 -6.48 -12.70
N ARG A 406 -31.00 -7.09 -13.86
CA ARG A 406 -31.98 -7.27 -14.94
C ARG A 406 -31.81 -8.61 -15.66
N ASP A 407 -32.78 -8.92 -16.50
CA ASP A 407 -32.72 -10.09 -17.39
C ASP A 407 -31.58 -9.96 -18.43
N PRO A 408 -31.03 -11.06 -18.96
CA PRO A 408 -30.04 -11.03 -20.03
C PRO A 408 -30.48 -10.20 -21.25
N TYR A 409 -29.56 -9.48 -21.88
CA TYR A 409 -29.81 -8.71 -23.13
C TYR A 409 -28.99 -9.20 -24.32
N TYR A 410 -28.15 -10.21 -24.10
CA TYR A 410 -27.48 -10.98 -25.14
C TYR A 410 -27.09 -12.35 -24.54
N PRO A 411 -26.86 -13.38 -25.36
CA PRO A 411 -26.39 -14.67 -24.87
C PRO A 411 -24.91 -14.59 -24.47
N ASN A 412 -24.60 -15.00 -23.23
CA ASN A 412 -23.22 -15.12 -22.76
C ASN A 412 -22.89 -16.60 -22.51
N PRO A 413 -21.79 -17.14 -23.08
CA PRO A 413 -21.42 -18.54 -22.92
C PRO A 413 -20.94 -18.89 -21.50
N LEU A 414 -20.62 -17.88 -20.68
CA LEU A 414 -20.16 -18.09 -19.31
C LEU A 414 -21.35 -18.33 -18.37
N ALA A 415 -21.22 -19.34 -17.52
CA ALA A 415 -22.16 -19.57 -16.42
C ALA A 415 -22.01 -18.50 -15.33
N GLY A 416 -23.10 -18.21 -14.63
CA GLY A 416 -23.09 -17.27 -13.50
C GLY A 416 -22.93 -15.80 -13.89
N VAL A 417 -23.32 -15.42 -15.11
CA VAL A 417 -23.30 -14.01 -15.56
C VAL A 417 -24.52 -13.27 -15.04
N VAL A 418 -24.29 -12.15 -14.37
CA VAL A 418 -25.34 -11.24 -13.88
C VAL A 418 -25.33 -9.97 -14.71
N TYR A 419 -26.51 -9.57 -15.18
CA TYR A 419 -26.70 -8.38 -16.00
C TYR A 419 -27.28 -7.24 -15.17
N TRP A 420 -26.80 -6.04 -15.45
CA TRP A 420 -27.14 -4.84 -14.70
C TRP A 420 -27.51 -3.68 -15.62
N GLU A 421 -28.34 -2.77 -15.14
CA GLU A 421 -28.61 -1.48 -15.80
C GLU A 421 -28.69 -0.32 -14.82
N LYS A 422 -28.42 0.89 -15.33
CA LYS A 422 -28.57 2.15 -14.63
C LYS A 422 -29.21 3.18 -15.54
N ASP A 423 -30.27 3.81 -15.06
CA ASP A 423 -30.83 5.02 -15.68
C ASP A 423 -29.88 6.20 -15.43
N LEU A 424 -29.46 6.86 -16.50
CA LEU A 424 -28.52 7.96 -16.47
C LEU A 424 -29.18 9.33 -16.32
N ARG A 425 -30.51 9.43 -16.51
CA ARG A 425 -31.28 10.70 -16.52
C ARG A 425 -31.44 11.31 -15.13
N ASN A 426 -31.41 10.49 -14.07
CA ASN A 426 -31.76 10.89 -12.70
C ASN A 426 -30.56 11.01 -11.75
N GLY A 427 -29.49 11.70 -12.16
CA GLY A 427 -28.34 11.97 -11.29
C GLY A 427 -28.35 13.38 -10.74
N LYS A 428 -28.85 13.59 -9.51
CA LYS A 428 -28.37 14.72 -8.69
C LYS A 428 -26.85 14.56 -8.49
N HIS A 429 -26.13 15.67 -8.42
CA HIS A 429 -24.73 15.69 -8.00
C HIS A 429 -24.58 15.00 -6.63
N ASP A 430 -24.13 13.74 -6.61
CA ASP A 430 -23.51 13.15 -5.43
C ASP A 430 -22.09 13.74 -5.35
N SER A 431 -22.03 14.92 -4.72
CA SER A 431 -20.81 15.62 -4.31
C SER A 431 -20.22 15.03 -3.04
#